data_AF-A0A7G8VE85-F1
#
_entry.id   AF-A0A7G8VE85-F1
#
_cell.length_a   1.000
_cell.length_b   1.000
_cell.length_c   1.000
_cell.angle_alpha   90.00
_cell.angle_beta   90.00
_cell.angle_gamma   90.00
#
_symmetry.space_group_name_H-M   'P 1'
#
loop_
_entity.id
_entity.type
_entity.pdbx_description
1 polymer ?
#
loop_
_entity_poly.entity_id
_entity_poly.type
_entity_poly.pdbx_seq_one_letter_code
_entity_poly.pdbx_strand_id
1 'polypeptide(L)'
;MTAELPDIQRVEGRLKKLTAKSLYRRGNAYSFDVDGQSMWFCTSERSWQPGAPFLAEGDRVELAVLDAPLTPTGERRVYALRNLEDGCVYVAHFTWQGNSAPYAATRIPPGSEHRYVLALTAALLAILAMSACIGAATGTDRAFSLFLDGLFVGAWLLFVVPLYVLRWRWKAGHPTHRQRVLEAVYRCLDLGSPLAPKTPVRAV
;
A
#
# COMPACT_ATOMS: atom_id res chain seq x y z
N MET A 1 -8.61 18.37 17.39
CA MET A 1 -8.33 19.04 16.10
C MET A 1 -8.29 17.99 15.01
N THR A 2 -9.29 17.96 14.13
CA THR A 2 -9.31 17.07 12.97
C THR A 2 -8.23 17.58 12.01
N ALA A 3 -7.12 16.85 11.86
CA ALA A 3 -6.10 17.24 10.87
C ALA A 3 -6.77 17.33 9.49
N GLU A 4 -6.55 18.46 8.82
CA GLU A 4 -7.03 18.73 7.47
C GLU A 4 -6.41 17.73 6.50
N LEU A 5 -7.19 17.36 5.47
CA LEU A 5 -6.70 16.46 4.44
C LEU A 5 -5.70 17.20 3.55
N PRO A 6 -4.68 16.51 3.02
CA PRO A 6 -3.80 17.08 2.02
C PRO A 6 -4.62 17.50 0.80
N ASP A 7 -4.19 18.56 0.12
CA ASP A 7 -4.78 18.92 -1.16
C ASP A 7 -4.33 17.93 -2.25
N ILE A 8 -5.31 17.31 -2.89
CA ILE A 8 -5.11 16.26 -3.89
C ILE A 8 -5.75 16.75 -5.19
N GLN A 9 -4.91 17.02 -6.17
CA GLN A 9 -5.32 17.52 -7.48
C GLN A 9 -5.41 16.40 -8.50
N ARG A 10 -6.44 16.49 -9.34
CA ARG A 10 -6.56 15.69 -10.55
C ARG A 10 -5.76 16.36 -11.65
N VAL A 11 -4.79 15.64 -12.23
CA VAL A 11 -4.00 16.10 -13.37
C VAL A 11 -4.20 15.12 -14.51
N GLU A 12 -4.48 15.62 -15.70
CA GLU A 12 -4.65 14.81 -16.90
C GLU A 12 -3.61 15.21 -17.93
N GLY A 13 -3.14 14.25 -18.71
CA GLY A 13 -2.24 14.56 -19.82
C GLY A 13 -1.54 13.33 -20.36
N ARG A 14 -0.39 13.55 -21.00
CA ARG A 14 0.44 12.49 -21.56
C ARG A 14 1.77 12.39 -20.84
N LEU A 15 2.20 11.15 -20.58
CA LEU A 15 3.51 10.88 -20.01
C LEU A 15 4.62 11.32 -20.96
N LYS A 16 5.55 12.14 -20.48
CA LYS A 16 6.77 12.54 -21.20
C LYS A 16 8.00 12.28 -20.34
N LYS A 17 9.17 12.03 -20.97
CA LYS A 17 10.45 11.77 -20.29
C LYS A 17 10.36 10.67 -19.23
N LEU A 18 9.59 9.63 -19.52
CA LEU A 18 9.33 8.54 -18.58
C LEU A 18 10.64 7.80 -18.26
N THR A 19 11.01 7.81 -16.98
CA THR A 19 12.23 7.19 -16.48
C THR A 19 11.91 6.29 -15.30
N ALA A 20 12.29 5.02 -15.39
CA ALA A 20 12.26 4.08 -14.29
C ALA A 20 13.50 4.28 -13.39
N LYS A 21 13.27 4.61 -12.11
CA LYS A 21 14.30 4.80 -11.09
C LYS A 21 14.22 3.67 -10.06
N SER A 22 15.37 3.08 -9.73
CA SER A 22 15.47 2.17 -8.57
C SER A 22 15.81 3.00 -7.34
N LEU A 23 14.95 2.98 -6.32
CA LEU A 23 15.19 3.65 -5.04
C LEU A 23 15.68 2.60 -4.05
N TYR A 24 17.01 2.54 -3.85
CA TYR A 24 17.65 1.63 -2.92
C TYR A 24 16.90 1.58 -1.56
N ARG A 25 16.49 0.39 -1.13
CA ARG A 25 15.65 0.09 0.06
C ARG A 25 14.22 0.69 0.10
N ARG A 26 13.86 1.62 -0.80
CA ARG A 26 12.55 2.31 -0.83
C ARG A 26 11.61 1.84 -1.94
N GLY A 27 12.07 0.94 -2.81
CA GLY A 27 11.29 0.36 -3.91
C GLY A 27 11.71 0.95 -5.25
N ASN A 28 10.83 0.85 -6.24
CA ASN A 28 11.05 1.37 -7.58
C ASN A 28 10.13 2.58 -7.80
N ALA A 29 10.50 3.55 -8.61
CA ALA A 29 9.65 4.69 -8.91
C ALA A 29 9.74 5.09 -10.38
N TYR A 30 8.64 5.57 -10.94
CA TYR A 30 8.62 6.26 -12.22
C TYR A 30 8.74 7.77 -11.99
N SER A 31 9.62 8.40 -12.76
CA SER A 31 9.75 9.84 -12.88
C SER A 31 9.31 10.22 -14.28
N PHE A 32 8.42 11.20 -14.43
CA PHE A 32 7.91 11.63 -15.72
C PHE A 32 7.37 13.05 -15.64
N ASP A 33 7.16 13.68 -16.79
CA ASP A 33 6.53 14.99 -16.90
C ASP A 33 5.10 14.84 -17.45
N VAL A 34 4.15 15.58 -16.86
CA VAL A 34 2.80 15.79 -17.42
C VAL A 34 2.55 17.29 -17.43
N ASP A 35 2.18 17.83 -18.59
CA ASP A 35 1.94 19.28 -18.80
C ASP A 35 3.06 20.19 -18.27
N GLY A 36 4.32 19.74 -18.40
CA GLY A 36 5.50 20.48 -17.95
C GLY A 36 5.77 20.41 -16.44
N GLN A 37 4.95 19.69 -15.67
CA GLN A 37 5.18 19.43 -14.26
C GLN A 37 5.84 18.06 -14.08
N SER A 38 6.92 18.03 -13.30
CA SER A 38 7.63 16.78 -12.99
C SER A 38 6.95 16.01 -11.85
N MET A 39 6.75 14.72 -12.06
CA MET A 39 5.93 13.84 -11.23
C MET A 39 6.72 12.61 -10.83
N TRP A 40 6.46 12.11 -9.61
CA TRP A 40 7.02 10.88 -9.07
C TRP A 40 5.94 9.92 -8.63
N PHE A 41 5.96 8.72 -9.22
CA PHE A 41 5.06 7.63 -8.88
C PHE A 41 5.85 6.44 -8.34
N CYS A 42 5.73 6.20 -7.04
CA CYS A 42 6.45 5.12 -6.37
C CYS A 42 5.68 3.79 -6.47
N THR A 43 6.44 2.71 -6.56
CA THR A 43 5.98 1.33 -6.69
C THR A 43 6.72 0.44 -5.67
N SER A 44 6.11 -0.70 -5.37
CA SER A 44 6.49 -1.73 -4.41
C SER A 44 7.26 -2.86 -5.05
N GLU A 45 7.36 -2.86 -6.38
CA GLU A 45 8.21 -3.79 -7.10
C GLU A 45 9.65 -3.59 -6.63
N ARG A 46 10.25 -4.68 -6.11
CA ARG A 46 11.63 -4.67 -5.62
C ARG A 46 12.66 -4.76 -6.75
N SER A 47 12.22 -5.18 -7.92
CA SER A 47 13.03 -5.32 -9.13
C SER A 47 12.14 -5.02 -10.33
N TRP A 48 12.60 -4.15 -11.22
CA TRP A 48 11.95 -3.97 -12.52
C TRP A 48 12.07 -5.29 -13.27
N GLN A 49 10.97 -5.97 -13.53
CA GLN A 49 11.02 -7.13 -14.42
C GLN A 49 11.27 -6.60 -15.85
N PRO A 50 12.34 -7.04 -16.55
CA PRO A 50 12.67 -6.55 -17.89
C PRO A 50 11.57 -6.74 -18.95
N GLY A 51 10.53 -7.51 -18.66
CA GLY A 51 9.50 -7.90 -19.62
C GLY A 51 8.20 -7.09 -19.65
N ALA A 52 7.95 -6.15 -18.71
CA ALA A 52 6.70 -5.38 -18.74
C ALA A 52 6.73 -4.11 -17.86
N PRO A 53 7.37 -3.01 -18.28
CA PRO A 53 6.99 -1.70 -17.76
C PRO A 53 5.50 -1.49 -18.06
N PHE A 54 4.67 -1.26 -17.04
CA PHE A 54 3.23 -1.08 -17.20
C PHE A 54 2.84 0.36 -17.59
N LEU A 55 3.83 1.25 -17.72
CA LEU A 55 3.70 2.60 -18.24
C LEU A 55 4.59 2.74 -19.47
N ALA A 56 4.06 3.35 -20.52
CA ALA A 56 4.81 3.72 -21.70
C ALA A 56 4.83 5.24 -21.88
N GLU A 57 5.89 5.74 -22.52
CA GLU A 57 5.95 7.14 -22.90
C GLU A 57 4.87 7.47 -23.94
N GLY A 58 4.19 8.60 -23.77
CA GLY A 58 3.08 9.02 -24.64
C GLY A 58 1.69 8.56 -24.19
N ASP A 59 1.60 7.62 -23.24
CA ASP A 59 0.33 7.15 -22.67
C ASP A 59 -0.48 8.31 -22.09
N ARG A 60 -1.79 8.29 -22.35
CA ARG A 60 -2.74 9.21 -21.71
C ARG A 60 -3.06 8.73 -20.30
N VAL A 61 -2.93 9.62 -19.33
CA VAL A 61 -3.10 9.29 -17.92
C VAL A 61 -3.96 10.32 -17.19
N GLU A 62 -4.70 9.84 -16.19
CA GLU A 62 -5.32 10.66 -15.14
C GLU A 62 -4.59 10.39 -13.82
N LEU A 63 -4.15 11.44 -13.13
CA LEU A 63 -3.32 11.35 -11.93
C LEU A 63 -4.03 11.98 -10.73
N ALA A 64 -3.94 11.33 -9.57
CA ALA A 64 -4.20 11.97 -8.28
C ALA A 64 -2.87 12.36 -7.65
N VAL A 65 -2.62 13.67 -7.54
CA VAL A 65 -1.32 14.23 -7.19
C VAL A 65 -1.43 15.05 -5.91
N LEU A 66 -0.43 14.95 -5.04
CA LEU A 66 -0.29 15.85 -3.89
C LEU A 66 0.09 17.25 -4.37
N ASP A 67 -0.70 18.28 -4.04
CA ASP A 67 -0.42 19.68 -4.43
C ASP A 67 0.68 20.36 -3.57
N ALA A 68 1.48 19.56 -2.88
CA ALA A 68 2.67 20.02 -2.17
C ALA A 68 3.92 19.53 -2.91
N PRO A 69 4.89 20.43 -3.20
CA PRO A 69 6.15 20.02 -3.82
C PRO A 69 6.92 19.09 -2.88
N LEU A 70 7.35 17.95 -3.42
CA LEU A 70 8.15 16.95 -2.72
C LEU A 70 9.60 17.41 -2.53
N THR A 71 10.11 18.15 -3.50
CA THR A 71 11.49 18.65 -3.55
C THR A 71 11.50 20.16 -3.78
N PRO A 72 12.60 20.86 -3.46
CA PRO A 72 12.77 22.27 -3.81
C PRO A 72 12.67 22.54 -5.31
N THR A 73 12.89 21.52 -6.15
CA THR A 73 12.76 21.59 -7.61
C THR A 73 11.31 21.48 -8.10
N GLY A 74 10.34 21.33 -7.19
CA GLY A 74 8.91 21.35 -7.52
C GLY A 74 8.33 20.02 -7.97
N GLU A 75 9.05 18.91 -7.79
CA GLU A 75 8.52 17.58 -8.15
C GLU A 75 7.28 17.26 -7.31
N ARG A 76 6.22 16.75 -7.93
CA ARG A 76 4.98 16.40 -7.24
C ARG A 76 4.84 14.89 -7.08
N ARG A 77 4.24 14.46 -5.97
CA ARG A 77 4.07 13.03 -5.66
C ARG A 77 2.70 12.54 -6.14
N VAL A 78 2.69 11.45 -6.87
CA VAL A 78 1.49 10.81 -7.40
C VAL A 78 1.01 9.73 -6.40
N TYR A 79 -0.24 9.84 -5.95
CA TYR A 79 -0.90 8.82 -5.14
C TYR A 79 -1.42 7.67 -6.00
N ALA A 80 -2.03 8.01 -7.12
CA ALA A 80 -2.66 7.07 -8.02
C ALA A 80 -2.59 7.57 -9.46
N LEU A 81 -2.56 6.63 -10.39
CA LEU A 81 -2.50 6.85 -11.82
C LEU A 81 -3.50 5.92 -12.49
N ARG A 82 -4.37 6.45 -13.34
CA ARG A 82 -5.18 5.68 -14.27
C ARG A 82 -4.58 5.83 -15.66
N ASN A 83 -4.17 4.72 -16.25
CA ASN A 83 -3.73 4.71 -17.63
C ASN A 83 -4.97 4.49 -18.51
N LEU A 84 -5.18 5.41 -19.45
CA LEU A 84 -6.37 5.41 -20.31
C LEU A 84 -6.20 4.49 -21.52
N GLU A 85 -4.98 4.05 -21.83
CA GLU A 85 -4.72 3.11 -22.93
C GLU A 85 -5.05 1.67 -22.54
N ASP A 86 -4.70 1.24 -21.32
CA ASP A 86 -4.97 -0.11 -20.80
C ASP A 86 -6.20 -0.16 -19.86
N GLY A 87 -6.77 1.00 -19.51
CA GLY A 87 -7.88 1.14 -18.58
C GLY A 87 -7.54 0.79 -17.13
N CYS A 88 -6.28 0.51 -16.81
CA CYS A 88 -5.85 0.06 -15.50
C CYS A 88 -5.64 1.25 -14.55
N VAL A 89 -5.94 1.02 -13.27
CA VAL A 89 -5.74 1.99 -12.21
C VAL A 89 -4.68 1.46 -11.25
N TYR A 90 -3.67 2.27 -10.99
CA TYR A 90 -2.52 1.95 -10.17
C TYR A 90 -2.51 2.89 -8.96
N VAL A 91 -2.46 2.33 -7.74
CA VAL A 91 -2.44 3.11 -6.50
C VAL A 91 -1.19 2.78 -5.68
N ALA A 92 -0.42 3.81 -5.35
CA ALA A 92 0.87 3.72 -4.67
C ALA A 92 0.71 3.60 -3.14
N HIS A 93 0.34 2.41 -2.67
CA HIS A 93 0.12 2.15 -1.22
C HIS A 93 1.43 2.03 -0.44
N PHE A 94 2.45 1.45 -1.06
CA PHE A 94 3.69 1.09 -0.38
C PHE A 94 4.65 2.26 -0.16
N THR A 95 4.45 3.36 -0.88
CA THR A 95 5.18 4.64 -0.72
C THR A 95 5.16 5.17 0.70
N TRP A 96 4.15 4.77 1.49
CA TRP A 96 3.85 5.32 2.81
C TRP A 96 4.37 4.46 3.96
N GLN A 97 5.16 3.41 3.66
CA GLN A 97 5.77 2.56 4.69
C GLN A 97 6.74 3.37 5.56
N GLY A 98 6.50 3.38 6.88
CA GLY A 98 7.34 4.08 7.84
C GLY A 98 7.24 5.61 7.81
N ASN A 99 6.40 6.19 6.95
CA ASN A 99 6.17 7.63 6.91
C ASN A 99 5.00 7.99 7.85
N SER A 100 5.26 8.86 8.82
CA SER A 100 4.25 9.41 9.74
C SER A 100 3.71 10.77 9.31
N ALA A 101 4.09 11.23 8.11
CA ALA A 101 3.62 12.50 7.57
C ALA A 101 2.09 12.54 7.44
N PRO A 102 1.47 13.73 7.61
CA PRO A 102 0.03 13.90 7.54
C PRO A 102 -0.53 13.47 6.18
N TYR A 103 0.20 13.69 5.09
CA TYR A 103 -0.22 13.35 3.73
C TYR A 103 -0.12 11.85 3.38
N ALA A 104 0.25 10.97 4.31
CA ALA A 104 0.42 9.54 4.03
C ALA A 104 -0.92 8.79 3.87
N ALA A 105 -1.07 8.02 2.79
CA ALA A 105 -2.21 7.10 2.58
C ALA A 105 -2.01 5.76 3.31
N THR A 106 -2.96 4.82 3.18
CA THR A 106 -2.88 3.51 3.84
C THR A 106 -1.74 2.66 3.27
N ARG A 107 -1.00 2.01 4.17
CA ARG A 107 0.10 1.09 3.83
C ARG A 107 -0.39 -0.22 3.20
N ILE A 108 -1.50 -0.73 3.70
CA ILE A 108 -2.07 -2.01 3.28
C ILE A 108 -3.19 -1.67 2.28
N PRO A 109 -3.15 -2.23 1.06
CA PRO A 109 -4.22 -2.03 0.10
C PRO A 109 -5.54 -2.62 0.64
N PRO A 110 -6.66 -1.89 0.53
CA PRO A 110 -7.96 -2.39 0.96
C PRO A 110 -8.27 -3.74 0.30
N GLY A 111 -8.79 -4.69 1.08
CA GLY A 111 -9.16 -6.01 0.55
C GLY A 111 -8.01 -7.01 0.50
N SER A 112 -6.75 -6.57 0.67
CA SER A 112 -5.59 -7.48 0.72
C SER A 112 -5.29 -8.05 2.11
N GLU A 113 -6.00 -7.62 3.15
CA GLU A 113 -5.73 -7.99 4.55
C GLU A 113 -5.78 -9.50 4.75
N HIS A 114 -6.68 -10.19 4.04
CA HIS A 114 -6.82 -11.65 4.08
C HIS A 114 -5.51 -12.37 3.72
N ARG A 115 -4.73 -11.85 2.75
CA ARG A 115 -3.45 -12.46 2.34
C ARG A 115 -2.42 -12.38 3.46
N TYR A 116 -2.36 -11.23 4.15
CA TYR A 116 -1.46 -11.04 5.30
C TYR A 116 -1.87 -11.91 6.48
N VAL A 117 -3.16 -11.98 6.80
CA VAL A 117 -3.68 -12.84 7.86
C VAL A 117 -3.41 -14.30 7.54
N LEU A 118 -3.62 -14.74 6.29
CA LEU A 118 -3.32 -16.10 5.85
C LEU A 118 -1.84 -16.42 6.02
N ALA A 119 -0.94 -15.55 5.56
CA ALA A 119 0.50 -15.74 5.69
C ALA A 119 0.95 -15.81 7.17
N LEU A 120 0.44 -14.91 8.02
CA LEU A 120 0.71 -14.93 9.46
C LEU A 120 0.18 -16.19 10.14
N THR A 121 -1.00 -16.67 9.73
CA THR A 121 -1.60 -17.89 10.26
C THR A 121 -0.80 -19.13 9.84
N ALA A 122 -0.39 -19.20 8.57
CA ALA A 122 0.47 -20.28 8.09
C ALA A 122 1.82 -20.31 8.82
N ALA A 123 2.42 -19.14 9.05
CA ALA A 123 3.66 -19.03 9.83
C ALA A 123 3.47 -19.47 11.29
N LEU A 124 2.37 -19.08 11.94
CA LEU A 124 2.03 -19.53 13.29
C LEU A 124 1.90 -21.06 13.33
N LEU A 125 1.14 -21.65 12.42
CA LEU A 125 0.96 -23.11 12.38
C LEU A 125 2.28 -23.84 12.16
N ALA A 126 3.16 -23.31 11.31
CA ALA A 126 4.50 -23.88 11.11
C ALA A 126 5.35 -23.83 12.39
N ILE A 127 5.30 -22.71 13.13
CA ILE A 127 6.00 -22.56 14.42
C ILE A 127 5.46 -23.53 15.46
N LEU A 128 4.13 -23.64 15.60
CA LEU A 128 3.50 -24.56 16.54
C LEU A 128 3.80 -26.03 16.20
N ALA A 129 3.76 -26.40 14.92
CA ALA A 129 4.14 -27.75 14.48
C ALA A 129 5.61 -28.05 14.78
N MET A 130 6.51 -27.08 14.54
CA MET A 130 7.93 -27.22 14.85
C MET A 130 8.17 -27.36 16.36
N SER A 131 7.50 -26.55 17.18
CA SER A 131 7.50 -26.63 18.64
C SER A 131 7.09 -28.02 19.12
N ALA A 132 5.99 -28.57 18.58
CA ALA A 132 5.52 -29.90 18.90
C ALA A 132 6.52 -31.01 18.51
N CYS A 133 7.12 -30.93 17.31
CA CYS A 133 8.13 -31.89 16.86
C CYS A 133 9.39 -31.86 17.75
N ILE A 134 9.87 -30.68 18.12
CA ILE A 134 11.02 -30.51 19.01
C ILE A 134 10.70 -31.08 20.40
N GLY A 135 9.52 -30.77 20.94
CA GLY A 135 9.06 -31.30 22.22
C GLY A 135 9.02 -32.82 22.24
N ALA A 136 8.50 -33.43 21.17
CA ALA A 136 8.47 -34.89 21.01
C ALA A 136 9.87 -35.51 20.90
N ALA A 137 10.81 -34.86 20.20
CA ALA A 137 12.17 -35.38 20.00
C ALA A 137 13.07 -35.24 21.23
N THR A 138 12.88 -34.20 22.04
CA THR A 138 13.77 -33.85 23.15
C THR A 138 13.20 -34.16 24.54
N GLY A 139 11.92 -34.56 24.62
CA GLY A 139 11.23 -34.74 25.90
C GLY A 139 11.07 -33.43 26.67
N THR A 140 10.93 -32.30 25.95
CA THR A 140 10.76 -30.97 26.57
C THR A 140 9.57 -30.97 27.52
N ASP A 141 9.69 -30.24 28.65
CA ASP A 141 8.60 -30.04 29.59
C ASP A 141 7.36 -29.46 28.88
N ARG A 142 6.24 -30.18 28.98
CA ARG A 142 4.97 -29.84 28.36
C ARG A 142 4.43 -28.50 28.85
N ALA A 143 4.68 -28.13 30.11
CA ALA A 143 4.24 -26.83 30.64
C ALA A 143 4.97 -25.67 29.95
N PHE A 144 6.28 -25.81 29.75
CA PHE A 144 7.10 -24.81 29.06
C PHE A 144 6.72 -24.66 27.58
N SER A 145 6.50 -25.76 26.85
CA SER A 145 6.05 -25.72 25.45
C SER A 145 4.70 -25.01 25.30
N LEU A 146 3.72 -25.33 26.15
CA LEU A 146 2.41 -24.67 26.13
C LEU A 146 2.50 -23.18 26.42
N PHE A 147 3.39 -22.76 27.33
CA PHE A 147 3.63 -21.35 27.60
C PHE A 147 4.17 -20.61 26.36
N LEU A 148 5.17 -21.17 25.68
CA LEU A 148 5.72 -20.58 24.46
C LEU A 148 4.70 -20.54 23.31
N ASP A 149 3.96 -21.62 23.10
CA ASP A 149 2.90 -21.69 22.09
C ASP A 149 1.82 -20.62 22.36
N GLY A 150 1.44 -20.45 23.64
CA GLY A 150 0.54 -19.38 24.07
C GLY A 150 1.08 -17.97 23.75
N LEU A 151 2.39 -17.75 23.91
CA LEU A 151 3.04 -16.49 23.54
C LEU A 151 2.98 -16.23 22.03
N PHE A 152 3.20 -17.26 21.20
CA PHE A 152 3.08 -17.13 19.75
C PHE A 152 1.65 -16.84 19.31
N VAL A 153 0.65 -17.48 19.90
CA VAL A 153 -0.76 -17.20 19.65
C VAL A 153 -1.11 -15.77 20.09
N GLY A 154 -0.64 -15.34 21.26
CA GLY A 154 -0.80 -13.97 21.75
C GLY A 154 -0.21 -12.93 20.81
N ALA A 155 1.02 -13.16 20.34
CA ALA A 155 1.68 -12.31 19.35
C ALA A 155 0.89 -12.27 18.03
N TRP A 156 0.40 -13.41 17.54
CA TRP A 156 -0.44 -13.46 16.34
C TRP A 156 -1.73 -12.64 16.50
N LEU A 157 -2.42 -12.76 17.64
CA LEU A 157 -3.63 -11.98 17.95
C LEU A 157 -3.34 -10.48 17.94
N LEU A 158 -2.21 -10.05 18.50
CA LEU A 158 -1.79 -8.64 18.51
C LEU A 158 -1.61 -8.05 17.10
N PHE A 159 -1.27 -8.86 16.10
CA PHE A 159 -1.18 -8.39 14.71
C PHE A 159 -2.50 -8.51 13.95
N VAL A 160 -3.25 -9.58 14.16
CA VAL A 160 -4.46 -9.87 13.38
C VAL A 160 -5.66 -9.05 13.84
N VAL A 161 -5.87 -8.91 15.15
CA VAL A 161 -7.03 -8.19 15.70
C VAL A 161 -7.06 -6.73 15.23
N PRO A 162 -5.96 -5.95 15.30
CA PRO A 162 -5.98 -4.56 14.83
C PRO A 162 -6.32 -4.42 13.34
N LEU A 163 -5.92 -5.35 12.48
CA LEU A 163 -6.25 -5.31 11.05
C LEU A 163 -7.77 -5.40 10.83
N TYR A 164 -8.42 -6.35 11.51
CA TYR A 164 -9.88 -6.50 11.44
C TYR A 164 -10.62 -5.35 12.10
N VAL A 165 -10.15 -4.88 13.26
CA VAL A 165 -10.75 -3.73 13.96
C VAL A 165 -10.66 -2.46 13.09
N LEU A 166 -9.52 -2.17 12.48
CA LEU A 166 -9.35 -1.01 11.59
C LEU A 166 -10.27 -1.09 10.37
N ARG A 167 -10.46 -2.30 9.81
CA ARG A 167 -11.37 -2.52 8.69
C ARG A 167 -12.83 -2.36 9.10
N TRP A 168 -13.21 -2.92 10.25
CA TRP A 168 -14.55 -2.79 10.80
C TRP A 168 -14.87 -1.32 11.10
N ARG A 169 -13.97 -0.59 11.77
CA ARG A 169 -14.11 0.85 12.03
C ARG A 169 -14.31 1.66 10.76
N TRP A 170 -13.56 1.32 9.71
CA TRP A 170 -13.70 2.00 8.42
C TRP A 170 -15.08 1.74 7.80
N LYS A 171 -15.53 0.49 7.77
CA LYS A 171 -16.89 0.13 7.31
C LYS A 171 -17.99 0.78 8.15
N ALA A 172 -17.76 0.99 9.44
CA ALA A 172 -18.67 1.67 10.35
C ALA A 172 -18.67 3.19 10.20
N GLY A 173 -17.96 3.76 9.22
CA GLY A 173 -17.94 5.21 8.97
C GLY A 173 -16.98 6.00 9.85
N HIS A 174 -16.04 5.33 10.53
CA HIS A 174 -15.02 5.96 11.36
C HIS A 174 -13.60 5.74 10.79
N PRO A 175 -13.30 6.26 9.58
CA PRO A 175 -12.00 6.12 8.96
C PRO A 175 -10.92 6.91 9.74
N THR A 176 -9.74 6.31 9.82
CA THR A 176 -8.51 6.99 10.25
C THR A 176 -8.09 8.07 9.26
N HIS A 177 -7.17 8.96 9.65
CA HIS A 177 -6.64 9.99 8.75
C HIS A 177 -6.14 9.41 7.42
N ARG A 178 -5.32 8.36 7.46
CA ARG A 178 -4.75 7.72 6.25
C ARG A 178 -5.80 7.10 5.35
N GLN A 179 -6.88 6.56 5.94
CA GLN A 179 -8.02 6.03 5.20
C GLN A 179 -8.80 7.16 4.51
N ARG A 180 -8.98 8.31 5.18
CA ARG A 180 -9.60 9.49 4.56
C ARG A 180 -8.77 10.08 3.42
N VAL A 181 -7.43 10.10 3.54
CA VAL A 181 -6.53 10.47 2.43
C VAL A 181 -6.75 9.55 1.24
N LEU A 182 -6.80 8.23 1.46
CA LEU A 182 -7.05 7.26 0.39
C LEU A 182 -8.44 7.42 -0.24
N GLU A 183 -9.48 7.70 0.55
CA GLU A 183 -10.79 8.02 0.00
C GLU A 183 -10.76 9.28 -0.86
N ALA A 184 -10.01 10.31 -0.48
CA ALA A 184 -9.85 11.52 -1.28
C ALA A 184 -9.16 11.22 -2.62
N VAL A 185 -8.14 10.35 -2.64
CA VAL A 185 -7.51 9.85 -3.88
C VAL A 185 -8.52 9.14 -4.77
N TYR A 186 -9.35 8.26 -4.20
CA TYR A 186 -10.35 7.52 -4.97
C TYR A 186 -11.44 8.43 -5.53
N ARG A 187 -11.88 9.43 -4.77
CA ARG A 187 -12.84 10.45 -5.24
C ARG A 187 -12.25 11.33 -6.33
N CYS A 188 -10.97 11.72 -6.22
CA CYS A 188 -10.25 12.53 -7.19
C CYS A 188 -10.28 11.89 -8.60
N LEU A 189 -10.12 10.57 -8.68
CA LEU A 189 -10.14 9.80 -9.93
C LEU A 189 -11.49 9.13 -10.25
N ASP A 190 -12.57 9.46 -9.53
CA ASP A 190 -13.90 8.83 -9.63
C ASP A 190 -13.91 7.28 -9.60
N LEU A 191 -13.09 6.70 -8.72
CA LEU A 191 -12.94 5.24 -8.58
C LEU A 191 -14.00 4.60 -7.67
N GLY A 192 -14.90 5.40 -7.09
CA GLY A 192 -15.84 4.96 -6.05
C GLY A 192 -15.18 4.90 -4.67
N SER A 193 -15.44 3.82 -3.92
CA SER A 193 -14.91 3.66 -2.56
C SER A 193 -13.69 2.74 -2.54
N PRO A 194 -12.66 3.01 -1.73
CA PRO A 194 -11.56 2.05 -1.51
C PRO A 194 -12.03 0.68 -1.03
N LEU A 195 -13.17 0.59 -0.34
CA LEU A 195 -13.73 -0.68 0.14
C LEU A 195 -14.55 -1.44 -0.92
N ALA A 196 -14.99 -0.74 -1.96
CA ALA A 196 -15.79 -1.26 -3.07
C ALA A 196 -15.50 -0.40 -4.32
N PRO A 197 -14.35 -0.61 -4.98
CA PRO A 197 -13.97 0.18 -6.14
C PRO A 197 -14.87 -0.14 -7.34
N LYS A 198 -15.18 0.88 -8.15
CA LYS A 198 -15.94 0.73 -9.40
C LYS A 198 -15.15 -0.01 -10.48
N THR A 199 -13.82 0.11 -10.44
CA THR A 199 -12.88 -0.42 -11.45
C THR A 199 -11.80 -1.24 -10.73
N PRO A 200 -11.26 -2.32 -11.32
CA PRO A 200 -10.14 -3.03 -10.73
C PRO A 200 -8.93 -2.09 -10.49
N VAL A 201 -8.49 -2.04 -9.23
CA VAL A 201 -7.33 -1.25 -8.81
C VAL A 201 -6.16 -2.18 -8.52
N ARG A 202 -5.01 -1.89 -9.13
CA ARG A 202 -3.74 -2.54 -8.84
C ARG A 202 -3.00 -1.74 -7.78
N ALA A 203 -2.74 -2.40 -6.65
CA ALA A 203 -1.85 -1.86 -5.66
C ALA A 203 -0.42 -1.98 -6.17
N VAL A 204 0.21 -0.85 -6.43
CA VAL A 204 1.61 -0.78 -6.80
C VAL A 204 2.43 -0.18 -5.69
#